data_AF-A0A930BBF6-F1
#
_entry.id   AF-A0A930BBF6-F1
#
_cell.length_a   1.000
_cell.length_b   1.000
_cell.length_c   1.000
_cell.angle_alpha   90.00
_cell.angle_beta   90.00
_cell.angle_gamma   90.00
#
_symmetry.space_group_name_H-M   'P 1'
#
loop_
_entity.id
_entity.type
_entity.pdbx_description
1 polymer ?
#
loop_
_entity_poly.entity_id
_entity_poly.type
_entity_poly.pdbx_seq_one_letter_code
_entity_poly.pdbx_strand_id
1 'polypeptide(L)'
;MDKIAVYIHGKDGNVNEAEHYKPLFPQYDVKGFDYKAQTPWEAKKEFPSAIRSLCKEYESVTLIANSIGAYFALHSLAGQRIEKAFLISPIVDMEELIIQMMAQAGITEGELEKRKEIYTSCGGKISWEYLCYVRKNPLAWNIPTEVLYGESDHMTSCETISAFVRLTGAGLTVMKGGEHWFHTKEQMAFLDAWIKRSQ
;
A
#
# COMPACT_ATOMS: atom_id res chain seq x y z
N MET A 1 9.86 7.77 24.51
CA MET A 1 9.35 8.18 23.18
C MET A 1 8.45 7.05 22.79
N ASP A 2 7.14 7.26 22.89
CA ASP A 2 6.22 6.14 23.10
C ASP A 2 5.49 5.76 21.81
N LYS A 3 5.63 6.56 20.75
CA LYS A 3 4.94 6.39 19.48
C LYS A 3 5.90 6.48 18.30
N ILE A 4 5.72 5.59 17.32
CA ILE A 4 6.44 5.62 16.05
C ILE A 4 5.48 5.57 14.86
N ALA A 5 5.75 6.38 13.84
CA ALA A 5 5.15 6.29 12.52
C ALA A 5 6.14 5.67 11.53
N VAL A 6 5.75 4.56 10.91
CA VAL A 6 6.58 3.81 9.96
C VAL A 6 6.10 4.11 8.55
N TYR A 7 6.96 4.73 7.76
CA TYR A 7 6.71 5.01 6.35
C TYR A 7 7.12 3.82 5.47
N ILE A 8 6.20 3.34 4.64
CA ILE A 8 6.39 2.24 3.70
C ILE A 8 6.18 2.80 2.29
N HIS A 9 7.28 2.93 1.55
CA HIS A 9 7.28 3.56 0.24
C HIS A 9 6.55 2.71 -0.82
N GLY A 10 6.15 3.38 -1.91
CA GLY A 10 5.59 2.72 -3.09
C GLY A 10 6.68 2.21 -4.04
N LYS A 11 6.27 1.83 -5.25
CA LYS A 11 7.21 1.43 -6.30
C LYS A 11 8.08 2.62 -6.69
N ASP A 12 9.38 2.40 -6.90
CA ASP A 12 10.38 3.40 -7.27
C ASP A 12 10.60 4.53 -6.23
N GLY A 13 9.92 4.45 -5.07
CA GLY A 13 10.14 5.33 -3.93
C GLY A 13 11.31 4.87 -3.05
N ASN A 14 11.57 5.60 -1.97
CA ASN A 14 12.64 5.27 -1.03
C ASN A 14 12.35 5.71 0.41
N VAL A 15 13.14 5.20 1.34
CA VAL A 15 12.94 5.47 2.78
C VAL A 15 13.13 6.92 3.21
N ASN A 16 13.89 7.72 2.47
CA ASN A 16 14.14 9.12 2.85
C ASN A 16 12.90 10.01 2.67
N GLU A 17 11.90 9.55 1.91
CA GLU A 17 10.60 10.21 1.82
C GLU A 17 9.90 10.27 3.19
N ALA A 18 10.29 9.43 4.15
CA ALA A 18 9.82 9.51 5.53
C ALA A 18 10.08 10.88 6.19
N GLU A 19 11.11 11.61 5.75
CA GLU A 19 11.45 12.94 6.26
C GLU A 19 10.30 13.94 6.07
N HIS A 20 9.52 13.80 4.99
CA HIS A 20 8.34 14.63 4.72
C HIS A 20 7.30 14.55 5.85
N TYR A 21 7.16 13.39 6.47
CA TYR A 21 6.13 13.13 7.47
C TYR A 21 6.53 13.54 8.89
N LYS A 22 7.83 13.76 9.17
CA LYS A 22 8.31 14.24 10.48
C LYS A 22 7.56 15.46 11.01
N PRO A 23 7.42 16.58 10.26
CA PRO A 23 6.66 17.74 10.73
C PRO A 23 5.14 17.48 10.86
N LEU A 24 4.62 16.41 10.26
CA LEU A 24 3.21 16.04 10.33
C LEU A 24 2.89 15.22 11.57
N PHE A 25 3.89 14.57 12.19
CA PHE A 25 3.76 13.75 13.39
C PHE A 25 4.72 14.23 14.50
N PRO A 26 4.56 15.44 15.06
CA PRO A 26 5.52 16.03 15.99
C PRO A 26 5.69 15.28 17.33
N GLN A 27 4.79 14.34 17.64
CA GLN A 27 4.84 13.50 18.85
C GLN A 27 5.34 12.07 18.58
N TYR A 28 5.70 11.76 17.34
CA TYR A 28 6.14 10.43 16.92
C TYR A 28 7.60 10.48 16.48
N ASP A 29 8.32 9.40 16.73
CA ASP A 29 9.47 9.09 15.87
C ASP A 29 8.93 8.72 14.48
N VAL A 30 9.57 9.19 13.42
CA VAL A 30 9.17 8.85 12.05
C VAL A 30 10.34 8.18 11.34
N LYS A 31 10.10 6.99 10.80
CA LYS A 31 11.13 6.17 10.16
C LYS A 31 10.63 5.53 8.88
N GLY A 32 11.44 5.61 7.82
CA GLY A 32 11.23 4.84 6.60
C GLY A 32 11.64 3.38 6.78
N PHE A 33 10.82 2.47 6.25
CA PHE A 33 11.10 1.03 6.25
C PHE A 33 11.72 0.62 4.91
N ASP A 34 13.02 0.29 4.94
CA ASP A 34 13.81 -0.09 3.74
C ASP A 34 13.62 -1.57 3.42
N TYR A 35 12.40 -1.93 3.01
CA TYR A 35 12.06 -3.31 2.71
C TYR A 35 12.69 -3.76 1.39
N LYS A 36 13.02 -5.05 1.28
CA LYS A 36 13.58 -5.65 0.05
C LYS A 36 12.59 -6.52 -0.71
N ALA A 37 11.50 -6.94 -0.08
CA ALA A 37 10.45 -7.73 -0.69
C ALA A 37 9.97 -7.15 -2.03
N GLN A 38 9.92 -8.00 -3.05
CA GLN A 38 9.36 -7.70 -4.37
C GLN A 38 8.02 -8.40 -4.58
N THR A 39 7.66 -9.30 -3.68
CA THR A 39 6.47 -10.16 -3.76
C THR A 39 5.75 -10.23 -2.41
N PRO A 40 4.44 -10.54 -2.38
CA PRO A 40 3.68 -10.56 -1.14
C PRO A 40 4.10 -11.69 -0.20
N TRP A 41 4.63 -12.81 -0.71
CA TRP A 41 5.17 -13.89 0.15
C TRP A 41 6.53 -13.55 0.75
N GLU A 42 7.35 -12.73 0.09
CA GLU A 42 8.56 -12.15 0.70
C GLU A 42 8.18 -11.12 1.76
N ALA A 43 7.24 -10.22 1.45
CA ALA A 43 6.74 -9.23 2.40
C ALA A 43 6.17 -9.91 3.66
N LYS A 44 5.42 -11.00 3.50
CA LYS A 44 4.89 -11.82 4.60
C LYS A 44 5.97 -12.41 5.50
N LYS A 45 7.20 -12.58 5.03
CA LYS A 45 8.35 -13.02 5.83
C LYS A 45 9.07 -11.84 6.49
N GLU A 46 9.26 -10.75 5.75
CA GLU A 46 10.09 -9.60 6.15
C GLU A 46 9.36 -8.65 7.10
N PHE A 47 8.18 -8.17 6.70
CA PHE A 47 7.46 -7.07 7.36
C PHE A 47 7.10 -7.39 8.82
N PRO A 48 6.58 -8.58 9.17
CA PRO A 48 6.16 -8.86 10.54
C PRO A 48 7.31 -8.82 11.54
N SER A 49 8.51 -9.23 11.12
CA SER A 49 9.69 -9.21 11.99
C SER A 49 10.08 -7.78 12.33
N ALA A 50 10.11 -6.90 11.33
CA ALA A 50 10.42 -5.48 11.51
C ALA A 50 9.41 -4.79 12.44
N ILE A 51 8.11 -4.97 12.20
CA ILE A 51 7.06 -4.34 13.01
C ILE A 51 7.05 -4.89 14.44
N ARG A 52 7.26 -6.20 14.64
CA ARG A 52 7.36 -6.77 16.01
C ARG A 52 8.52 -6.20 16.81
N SER A 53 9.66 -5.92 16.17
CA SER A 53 10.78 -5.28 16.86
C SER A 53 10.41 -3.88 17.32
N LEU A 54 9.79 -3.07 16.45
CA LEU A 54 9.28 -1.75 16.83
C LEU A 54 8.23 -1.83 17.94
N CYS A 55 7.38 -2.85 17.92
CA CYS A 55 6.42 -3.10 18.99
C CYS A 55 7.06 -3.48 20.34
N LYS A 56 8.36 -3.77 20.43
CA LYS A 56 9.04 -3.96 21.72
C LYS A 56 9.63 -2.65 22.26
N GLU A 57 9.95 -1.73 21.36
CA GLU A 57 10.61 -0.46 21.66
C GLU A 57 9.61 0.68 21.86
N TYR A 58 8.46 0.62 21.18
CA TYR A 58 7.43 1.66 21.17
C TYR A 58 6.09 1.14 21.69
N GLU A 59 5.37 1.98 22.43
CA GLU A 59 4.03 1.66 22.94
C GLU A 59 2.97 1.72 21.83
N SER A 60 3.14 2.56 20.81
CA SER A 60 2.27 2.60 19.64
C SER A 60 3.05 2.64 18.33
N VAL A 61 2.55 1.88 17.35
CA VAL A 61 3.04 1.86 15.97
C VAL A 61 1.92 2.30 15.04
N THR A 62 2.19 3.32 14.24
CA THR A 62 1.33 3.81 13.16
C THR A 62 2.01 3.54 11.82
N LEU A 63 1.24 3.19 10.79
CA LEU A 63 1.76 3.02 9.43
C LEU A 63 1.38 4.19 8.54
N ILE A 64 2.28 4.57 7.65
CA ILE A 64 2.01 5.43 6.50
C ILE A 64 2.50 4.64 5.28
N ALA A 65 1.61 4.20 4.40
CA ALA A 65 1.98 3.30 3.32
C ALA A 65 1.41 3.75 1.97
N ASN A 66 2.26 3.72 0.95
CA ASN A 66 1.94 4.23 -0.37
C ASN A 66 1.83 3.08 -1.39
N SER A 67 0.79 3.08 -2.24
CA SER A 67 0.72 2.22 -3.43
C SER A 67 1.01 0.73 -3.15
N ILE A 68 2.01 0.12 -3.80
CA ILE A 68 2.42 -1.26 -3.58
C ILE A 68 2.93 -1.53 -2.15
N GLY A 69 3.50 -0.52 -1.48
CA GLY A 69 3.91 -0.63 -0.08
C GLY A 69 2.71 -0.84 0.84
N ALA A 70 1.59 -0.17 0.54
CA ALA A 70 0.32 -0.41 1.22
C ALA A 70 -0.19 -1.83 0.97
N TYR A 71 -0.14 -2.32 -0.27
CA TYR A 71 -0.51 -3.71 -0.58
C TYR A 71 0.31 -4.72 0.24
N PHE A 72 1.63 -4.56 0.29
CA PHE A 72 2.49 -5.44 1.10
C PHE A 72 2.17 -5.35 2.59
N ALA A 73 1.95 -4.14 3.12
CA ALA A 73 1.54 -3.96 4.51
C ALA A 73 0.21 -4.68 4.81
N LEU A 74 -0.80 -4.48 3.97
CA LEU A 74 -2.14 -5.10 4.09
C LEU A 74 -2.07 -6.64 4.16
N HIS A 75 -1.21 -7.26 3.33
CA HIS A 75 -1.12 -8.72 3.24
C HIS A 75 -0.09 -9.37 4.18
N SER A 76 0.73 -8.58 4.88
CA SER A 76 1.77 -9.09 5.77
C SER A 76 1.57 -8.72 7.24
N LEU A 77 0.90 -7.61 7.53
CA LEU A 77 0.83 -7.03 8.87
C LEU A 77 -0.51 -7.25 9.59
N ALA A 78 -1.42 -8.02 8.99
CA ALA A 78 -2.64 -8.49 9.65
C ALA A 78 -2.33 -9.09 11.03
N GLY A 79 -3.07 -8.65 12.05
CA GLY A 79 -2.91 -9.11 13.43
C GLY A 79 -1.64 -8.64 14.15
N GLN A 80 -0.80 -7.80 13.52
CA GLN A 80 0.28 -7.11 14.25
C GLN A 80 -0.29 -5.97 15.09
N ARG A 81 0.43 -5.59 16.15
CA ARG A 81 0.03 -4.53 17.08
C ARG A 81 0.30 -3.15 16.48
N ILE A 82 -0.57 -2.74 15.56
CA ILE A 82 -0.56 -1.44 14.89
C ILE A 82 -1.81 -0.68 15.33
N GLU A 83 -1.64 0.56 15.78
CA GLU A 83 -2.74 1.42 16.25
C GLU A 83 -3.58 1.92 15.08
N LYS A 84 -2.93 2.40 14.01
CA LYS A 84 -3.59 3.02 12.87
C LYS A 84 -2.73 2.92 11.60
N ALA A 85 -3.39 2.89 10.44
CA ALA A 85 -2.74 2.96 9.14
C ALA A 85 -3.28 4.11 8.28
N PHE A 86 -2.37 4.87 7.69
CA PHE A 86 -2.63 5.86 6.65
C PHE A 86 -2.22 5.26 5.32
N LEU A 87 -3.19 5.02 4.44
CA LEU A 87 -2.93 4.44 3.13
C LEU A 87 -3.12 5.50 2.04
N ILE A 88 -2.07 5.77 1.26
CA ILE A 88 -2.08 6.77 0.20
C ILE A 88 -2.05 6.05 -1.15
N SER A 89 -3.11 6.25 -1.93
CA SER A 89 -3.37 5.56 -3.20
C SER A 89 -3.06 4.06 -3.12
N PRO A 90 -3.62 3.30 -2.16
CA PRO A 90 -3.23 1.92 -1.94
C PRO A 90 -3.66 1.02 -3.10
N ILE A 91 -2.82 0.06 -3.46
CA ILE A 91 -3.28 -1.10 -4.23
C ILE A 91 -3.97 -2.04 -3.23
N VAL A 92 -5.29 -2.19 -3.36
CA VAL A 92 -6.11 -2.99 -2.43
C VAL A 92 -6.63 -4.28 -3.06
N ASP A 93 -6.63 -4.38 -4.39
CA ASP A 93 -6.96 -5.59 -5.14
C ASP A 93 -5.90 -5.82 -6.22
N MET A 94 -4.96 -6.72 -5.90
CA MET A 94 -3.87 -7.07 -6.80
C MET A 94 -4.30 -8.07 -7.88
N GLU A 95 -5.34 -8.86 -7.63
CA GLU A 95 -5.89 -9.75 -8.66
C GLU A 95 -6.50 -8.91 -9.79
N GLU A 96 -7.34 -7.94 -9.44
CA GLU A 96 -7.94 -7.03 -10.42
C GLU A 96 -6.86 -6.28 -11.22
N LEU A 97 -5.84 -5.75 -10.55
CA LEU A 97 -4.73 -5.07 -11.22
C LEU A 97 -3.99 -5.98 -12.21
N ILE A 98 -3.68 -7.22 -11.81
CA ILE A 98 -3.03 -8.20 -12.70
C ILE A 98 -3.93 -8.53 -13.90
N ILE A 99 -5.23 -8.74 -13.68
CA ILE A 99 -6.19 -9.02 -14.76
C ILE A 99 -6.28 -7.84 -15.74
N GLN A 100 -6.32 -6.61 -15.25
CA GLN A 100 -6.31 -5.41 -16.09
C GLN A 100 -5.01 -5.30 -16.91
N MET A 101 -3.86 -5.54 -16.30
CA MET A 101 -2.57 -5.56 -17.01
C MET A 101 -2.53 -6.64 -18.10
N MET A 102 -3.06 -7.84 -17.80
CA MET A 102 -3.17 -8.91 -18.79
C MET A 102 -4.07 -8.51 -19.96
N ALA A 103 -5.23 -7.92 -19.69
CA ALA A 103 -6.15 -7.46 -20.72
C ALA A 103 -5.52 -6.39 -21.63
N GLN A 104 -4.80 -5.42 -21.05
CA GLN A 104 -4.07 -4.39 -21.80
C GLN A 104 -2.95 -4.99 -22.68
N ALA A 105 -2.29 -6.04 -22.20
CA ALA A 105 -1.23 -6.72 -22.93
C ALA A 105 -1.74 -7.81 -23.90
N GLY A 106 -3.06 -8.08 -23.96
CA GLY A 106 -3.64 -9.15 -24.76
C GLY A 106 -3.26 -10.56 -24.28
N ILE A 107 -2.90 -10.72 -23.00
CA ILE A 107 -2.47 -11.98 -22.40
C ILE A 107 -3.69 -12.71 -21.82
N THR A 108 -3.85 -13.98 -22.17
CA THR A 108 -4.89 -14.84 -21.57
C THR A 108 -4.37 -15.58 -20.33
N GLU A 109 -5.25 -15.97 -19.41
CA GLU A 109 -4.86 -16.80 -18.26
C GLU A 109 -4.21 -18.12 -18.68
N GLY A 110 -4.74 -18.80 -19.70
CA GLY A 110 -4.16 -20.05 -20.19
C GLY A 110 -2.77 -19.87 -20.83
N GLU A 111 -2.49 -18.70 -21.40
CA GLU A 111 -1.14 -18.35 -21.86
C GLU A 111 -0.20 -18.13 -20.68
N LEU A 112 -0.63 -17.33 -19.68
CA LEU A 112 0.14 -17.06 -18.48
C LEU A 112 0.44 -18.35 -17.70
N GLU A 113 -0.54 -19.24 -17.56
CA GLU A 113 -0.37 -20.54 -16.90
C GLU A 113 0.69 -21.40 -17.59
N LYS A 114 0.72 -21.43 -18.93
CA LYS A 114 1.70 -22.21 -19.70
C LYS A 114 3.09 -21.60 -19.64
N ARG A 115 3.20 -20.29 -19.83
CA ARG A 115 4.48 -19.57 -19.91
C ARG A 115 5.09 -19.24 -18.54
N LYS A 116 4.29 -19.31 -17.47
CA LYS A 116 4.60 -18.98 -16.07
C LYS A 116 4.92 -17.50 -15.83
N GLU A 117 5.75 -16.89 -16.66
CA GLU A 117 6.05 -15.46 -16.61
C GLU A 117 6.01 -14.86 -18.02
N ILE A 118 5.42 -13.68 -18.13
CA ILE A 118 5.35 -12.92 -19.38
C ILE A 118 5.79 -11.48 -19.10
N TYR A 119 6.79 -11.03 -19.86
CA TYR A 119 7.22 -9.64 -19.87
C TYR A 119 6.35 -8.85 -20.84
N THR A 120 5.77 -7.77 -20.34
CA THR A 120 4.96 -6.82 -21.11
C THR A 120 5.86 -5.86 -21.88
N SER A 121 5.34 -5.28 -22.96
CA SER A 121 6.06 -4.31 -23.80
C SER A 121 6.44 -3.02 -23.05
N CYS A 122 5.74 -2.70 -21.96
CA CYS A 122 6.07 -1.59 -21.05
C CYS A 122 7.08 -1.97 -19.95
N GLY A 123 7.73 -3.14 -20.05
CA GLY A 123 8.79 -3.56 -19.13
C GLY A 123 8.30 -4.17 -17.81
N GLY A 124 6.99 -4.27 -17.59
CA GLY A 124 6.41 -4.98 -16.45
C GLY A 124 6.45 -6.51 -16.63
N LYS A 125 6.47 -7.26 -15.52
CA LYS A 125 6.42 -8.72 -15.50
C LYS A 125 5.11 -9.20 -14.88
N ILE A 126 4.38 -10.07 -15.58
CA ILE A 126 3.19 -10.75 -15.05
C ILE A 126 3.56 -12.20 -14.75
N SER A 127 3.22 -12.67 -13.54
CA SER A 127 3.59 -14.00 -13.05
C SER A 127 2.35 -14.81 -12.68
N TRP A 128 2.29 -16.06 -13.19
CA TRP A 128 1.26 -17.03 -12.85
C TRP A 128 1.28 -17.40 -11.36
N GLU A 129 2.49 -17.53 -10.79
CA GLU A 129 2.64 -17.81 -9.37
C GLU A 129 2.07 -16.67 -8.52
N TYR A 130 2.33 -15.43 -8.93
CA TYR A 130 1.77 -14.26 -8.26
C TYR A 130 0.25 -14.24 -8.33
N LEU A 131 -0.34 -14.42 -9.53
CA LEU A 131 -1.79 -14.48 -9.71
C LEU A 131 -2.42 -15.61 -8.86
N CYS A 132 -1.81 -16.78 -8.86
CA CYS A 132 -2.22 -17.90 -8.01
C CYS A 132 -2.14 -17.56 -6.51
N TYR A 133 -1.10 -16.85 -6.10
CA TYR A 133 -0.89 -16.48 -4.70
C TYR A 133 -1.98 -15.52 -4.21
N VAL A 134 -2.28 -14.47 -4.97
CA VAL A 134 -3.28 -13.46 -4.54
C VAL A 134 -4.67 -14.06 -4.40
N ARG A 135 -5.07 -14.93 -5.34
CA ARG A 135 -6.32 -15.70 -5.28
C ARG A 135 -6.45 -16.58 -4.04
N LYS A 136 -5.34 -17.14 -3.57
CA LYS A 136 -5.29 -18.05 -2.41
C LYS A 136 -5.16 -17.32 -1.07
N ASN A 137 -4.84 -16.02 -1.08
CA ASN A 137 -4.56 -15.24 0.12
C ASN A 137 -5.44 -13.99 0.16
N PRO A 138 -6.75 -14.15 0.42
CA PRO A 138 -7.66 -13.02 0.55
C PRO A 138 -7.23 -12.10 1.70
N LEU A 139 -7.60 -10.83 1.59
CA LEU A 139 -7.27 -9.82 2.59
C LEU A 139 -7.95 -10.12 3.93
N ALA A 140 -7.17 -10.12 5.01
CA ALA A 140 -7.64 -10.26 6.39
C ALA A 140 -7.16 -9.06 7.22
N TRP A 141 -7.69 -7.87 6.92
CA TRP A 141 -7.26 -6.62 7.53
C TRP A 141 -8.33 -6.05 8.47
N ASN A 142 -7.93 -5.72 9.70
CA ASN A 142 -8.81 -5.21 10.75
C ASN A 142 -8.20 -4.03 11.55
N ILE A 143 -7.10 -3.46 11.07
CA ILE A 143 -6.44 -2.32 11.72
C ILE A 143 -7.19 -1.05 11.33
N PRO A 144 -7.48 -0.13 12.26
CA PRO A 144 -8.09 1.17 11.96
C PRO A 144 -7.32 1.89 10.84
N THR A 145 -8.03 2.29 9.79
CA THR A 145 -7.40 2.74 8.56
C THR A 145 -8.08 3.98 8.00
N GLU A 146 -7.26 4.92 7.53
CA GLU A 146 -7.69 6.08 6.73
C GLU A 146 -7.06 5.95 5.34
N VAL A 147 -7.88 6.10 4.30
CA VAL A 147 -7.45 6.03 2.90
C VAL A 147 -7.52 7.41 2.25
N LEU A 148 -6.42 7.83 1.64
CA LEU A 148 -6.39 8.93 0.69
C LEU A 148 -6.33 8.34 -0.73
N TYR A 149 -7.30 8.74 -1.57
CA TYR A 149 -7.42 8.28 -2.94
C TYR A 149 -7.49 9.47 -3.90
N GLY A 150 -6.77 9.38 -5.03
CA GLY A 150 -6.90 10.35 -6.12
C GLY A 150 -8.05 9.97 -7.06
N GLU A 151 -8.96 10.90 -7.36
CA GLU A 151 -10.09 10.64 -8.26
C GLU A 151 -9.66 10.21 -9.68
N SER A 152 -8.47 10.62 -10.11
CA SER A 152 -7.86 10.28 -11.40
C SER A 152 -6.79 9.17 -11.28
N ASP A 153 -6.92 8.29 -10.27
CA ASP A 153 -6.10 7.09 -10.17
C ASP A 153 -6.50 6.07 -11.25
N HIS A 154 -5.57 5.79 -12.17
CA HIS A 154 -5.76 4.84 -13.26
C HIS A 154 -5.27 3.42 -12.95
N MET A 155 -4.71 3.19 -11.76
CA MET A 155 -4.23 1.86 -11.32
C MET A 155 -5.21 1.16 -10.40
N THR A 156 -5.92 1.90 -9.54
CA THR A 156 -6.99 1.34 -8.71
C THR A 156 -8.27 2.11 -8.94
N SER A 157 -9.36 1.42 -9.30
CA SER A 157 -10.63 2.08 -9.57
C SER A 157 -11.30 2.60 -8.29
N CYS A 158 -12.18 3.59 -8.44
CA CYS A 158 -12.95 4.13 -7.33
C CYS A 158 -13.89 3.06 -6.75
N GLU A 159 -14.43 2.20 -7.60
CA GLU A 159 -15.26 1.06 -7.23
C GLU A 159 -14.49 0.07 -6.34
N THR A 160 -13.25 -0.26 -6.71
CA THR A 160 -12.34 -1.15 -5.97
C THR A 160 -12.02 -0.57 -4.59
N ILE A 161 -11.62 0.71 -4.52
CA ILE A 161 -11.35 1.39 -3.24
C ILE A 161 -12.60 1.46 -2.37
N SER A 162 -13.75 1.78 -2.96
CA SER A 162 -15.02 1.83 -2.23
C SER A 162 -15.43 0.47 -1.68
N ALA A 163 -15.16 -0.62 -2.41
CA ALA A 163 -15.39 -1.98 -1.94
C ALA A 163 -14.47 -2.33 -0.76
N PHE A 164 -13.19 -2.00 -0.85
CA PHE A 164 -12.22 -2.16 0.25
C PHE A 164 -12.66 -1.40 1.51
N VAL A 165 -13.10 -0.15 1.36
CA VAL A 165 -13.58 0.69 2.46
C VAL A 165 -14.81 0.08 3.12
N ARG A 166 -15.79 -0.41 2.35
CA ARG A 166 -16.96 -1.11 2.90
C ARG A 166 -16.58 -2.41 3.62
N LEU A 167 -15.61 -3.15 3.09
CA LEU A 167 -15.16 -4.42 3.67
C LEU A 167 -14.43 -4.22 5.00
N THR A 168 -13.60 -3.18 5.11
CA THR A 168 -12.71 -2.96 6.25
C THR A 168 -13.25 -1.96 7.27
N GLY A 169 -14.23 -1.13 6.90
CA GLY A 169 -14.69 -0.01 7.70
C GLY A 169 -13.71 1.17 7.73
N ALA A 170 -12.75 1.23 6.80
CA ALA A 170 -11.78 2.33 6.71
C ALA A 170 -12.46 3.67 6.38
N GLY A 171 -11.85 4.77 6.83
CA GLY A 171 -12.19 6.10 6.32
C GLY A 171 -11.71 6.29 4.88
N LEU A 172 -12.45 7.04 4.07
CA LEU A 172 -12.07 7.37 2.69
C LEU A 172 -12.14 8.88 2.46
N THR A 173 -11.02 9.47 2.04
CA THR A 173 -11.00 10.79 1.44
C THR A 173 -10.57 10.69 -0.02
N VAL A 174 -11.39 11.25 -0.91
CA VAL A 174 -11.07 11.39 -2.33
C VAL A 174 -10.57 12.81 -2.63
N MET A 175 -9.39 12.94 -3.24
CA MET A 175 -8.91 14.20 -3.80
C MET A 175 -9.41 14.33 -5.24
N LYS A 176 -10.27 15.33 -5.50
CA LYS A 176 -10.74 15.65 -6.84
C LYS A 176 -9.57 16.01 -7.76
N GLY A 177 -9.49 15.38 -8.94
CA GLY A 177 -8.36 15.52 -9.87
C GLY A 177 -7.00 15.06 -9.31
N GLY A 178 -6.97 14.39 -8.16
CA GLY A 178 -5.74 13.79 -7.62
C GLY A 178 -5.36 12.55 -8.44
N GLU A 179 -4.08 12.38 -8.70
CA GLU A 179 -3.55 11.22 -9.43
C GLU A 179 -3.16 10.11 -8.45
N HIS A 180 -2.80 8.93 -8.97
CA HIS A 180 -2.26 7.85 -8.14
C HIS A 180 -1.01 8.30 -7.36
N TRP A 181 -0.06 8.90 -8.07
CA TRP A 181 1.15 9.44 -7.47
C TRP A 181 0.93 10.90 -7.08
N PHE A 182 0.80 11.15 -5.78
CA PHE A 182 0.72 12.50 -5.23
C PHE A 182 2.11 13.15 -5.28
N HIS A 183 2.26 14.17 -6.12
CA HIS A 183 3.57 14.79 -6.36
C HIS A 183 3.49 16.29 -6.68
N THR A 184 2.36 16.79 -7.17
CA THR A 184 2.19 18.24 -7.39
C THR A 184 2.09 18.97 -6.05
N LYS A 185 2.38 20.26 -6.03
CA LYS A 185 2.30 21.06 -4.79
C LYS A 185 0.90 21.02 -4.19
N GLU A 186 -0.13 21.06 -5.04
CA GLU A 186 -1.52 21.01 -4.66
C GLU A 186 -1.89 19.64 -4.06
N GLN A 187 -1.43 18.55 -4.70
CA GLN A 187 -1.62 17.19 -4.19
C GLN A 187 -0.92 16.98 -2.85
N MET A 188 0.34 17.40 -2.73
CA MET A 188 1.10 17.27 -1.48
C MET A 188 0.50 18.11 -0.35
N ALA A 189 0.05 19.34 -0.63
CA ALA A 189 -0.64 20.16 0.37
C ALA A 189 -1.95 19.52 0.84
N PHE A 190 -2.71 18.90 -0.07
CA PHE A 190 -3.93 18.17 0.27
C PHE A 190 -3.64 16.93 1.12
N LEU A 191 -2.60 16.18 0.79
CA LEU A 191 -2.10 15.03 1.53
C LEU A 191 -1.69 15.43 2.96
N ASP A 192 -0.95 16.52 3.11
CA ASP A 192 -0.52 17.01 4.43
C ASP A 192 -1.71 17.41 5.30
N ALA A 193 -2.67 18.13 4.71
CA ALA A 193 -3.91 18.47 5.37
C ALA A 193 -4.74 17.23 5.72
N TRP A 194 -4.63 16.15 4.93
CA TRP A 194 -5.30 14.88 5.18
C TRP A 194 -4.69 14.13 6.35
N ILE A 195 -3.38 14.04 6.42
CA ILE A 195 -2.70 13.41 7.54
C ILE A 195 -3.04 14.15 8.84
N LYS A 196 -3.01 15.48 8.85
CA LYS A 196 -3.29 16.27 10.06
C LYS A 196 -4.72 16.11 10.58
N ARG A 197 -5.72 16.04 9.70
CA ARG A 197 -7.13 15.88 10.10
C ARG A 197 -7.51 14.44 10.48
N SER A 198 -6.72 13.47 10.03
CA SER A 198 -7.04 12.05 10.14
C SER A 198 -6.19 11.34 11.19
N GLN A 199 -5.42 12.08 12.01
CA GLN A 199 -4.66 11.57 13.16
C GLN A 199 -5.56 11.18 14.35
#